data_AF-A0A9R1AXG1-F1
#
_entry.id   AF-A0A9R1AXG1-F1
#
_cell.length_a   1.000
_cell.length_b   1.000
_cell.length_c   1.000
_cell.angle_alpha   90.00
_cell.angle_beta   90.00
_cell.angle_gamma   90.00
#
_symmetry.space_group_name_H-M   'P 1'
#
loop_
_entity.id
_entity.type
_entity.pdbx_description
1 polymer ?
#
loop_
_entity_poly.entity_id
_entity_poly.type
_entity_poly.pdbx_seq_one_letter_code
_entity_poly.pdbx_strand_id
1 'polypeptide(L)'
;MNATAEARSGEGARHGGEQEKDDQTEKKVSLLGMFRYADSLDVLLMVVGSLGAVGNGVAGSLMLVVFGDAINSFGESTTSTVLPAVTKVRPSLR
;
A
#
# COMPACT_ATOMS: atom_id res chain seq x y z
N MET A 1 -7.04 57.27 19.44
CA MET A 1 -6.16 56.08 19.34
C MET A 1 -5.74 55.67 20.75
N ASN A 2 -5.77 54.37 20.99
CA ASN A 2 -5.80 53.64 22.27
C ASN A 2 -4.72 53.97 23.29
N ALA A 3 -5.08 53.77 24.57
CA ALA A 3 -4.50 52.76 25.48
C ALA A 3 -4.64 53.25 26.92
N THR A 4 -5.74 52.86 27.59
CA THR A 4 -5.75 51.84 28.66
C THR A 4 -5.09 52.31 29.95
N ALA A 5 -5.97 52.74 30.85
CA ALA A 5 -5.72 52.90 32.27
C ALA A 5 -5.29 51.56 32.91
N GLU A 6 -4.11 51.57 33.51
CA GLU A 6 -3.91 51.43 34.95
C GLU A 6 -4.92 50.55 35.73
N ALA A 7 -4.44 49.41 36.24
CA ALA A 7 -4.62 48.94 37.63
C ALA A 7 -4.13 47.48 37.70
N ARG A 8 -2.88 47.23 38.08
CA ARG A 8 -2.33 47.10 39.44
C ARG A 8 -2.80 45.85 40.21
N SER A 9 -1.79 45.07 40.61
CA SER A 9 -1.68 44.31 41.86
C SER A 9 -2.36 42.94 41.94
N GLY A 10 -1.54 41.92 42.18
CA GLY A 10 -2.02 40.61 42.61
C GLY A 10 -0.92 39.55 42.62
N GLU A 11 -0.01 39.64 43.59
CA GLU A 11 0.95 38.60 43.98
C GLU A 11 0.24 37.32 44.46
N GLY A 12 0.79 36.13 44.19
CA GLY A 12 0.28 34.89 44.77
C GLY A 12 0.81 33.61 44.14
N ALA A 13 1.75 32.97 44.82
CA ALA A 13 2.39 31.71 44.46
C ALA A 13 1.46 30.48 44.50
N ARG A 14 1.98 29.38 43.94
CA ARG A 14 1.58 27.95 44.08
C ARG A 14 0.45 27.57 43.12
N HIS A 15 0.42 26.40 42.50
CA HIS A 15 0.95 25.09 42.87
C HIS A 15 1.04 24.26 41.58
N GLY A 16 1.96 23.29 41.54
CA GLY A 16 1.99 22.29 40.49
C GLY A 16 0.62 21.60 40.39
N GLY A 17 -0.01 21.72 39.23
CA GLY A 17 -1.06 20.83 38.80
C GLY A 17 -0.45 19.97 37.72
N GLU A 18 -0.20 18.70 38.06
CA GLU A 18 0.05 17.66 37.07
C GLU A 18 -1.03 17.79 35.99
N GLN A 19 -0.61 18.05 34.76
CA GLN A 19 -1.49 17.81 33.61
C GLN A 19 -1.69 16.30 33.59
N GLU A 20 -2.75 15.84 34.24
CA GLU A 20 -3.40 14.57 33.94
C GLU A 20 -3.67 14.62 32.44
N LYS A 21 -2.73 14.04 31.70
CA LYS A 21 -2.93 13.69 30.31
C LYS A 21 -4.03 12.65 30.37
N ASP A 22 -5.26 13.11 30.17
CA ASP A 22 -6.42 12.28 29.88
C ASP A 22 -6.09 11.51 28.61
N ASP A 23 -5.30 10.46 28.80
CA ASP A 23 -4.97 9.44 27.83
C ASP A 23 -6.25 8.62 27.73
N GLN A 24 -7.25 9.20 27.05
CA GLN A 24 -8.20 8.42 26.28
C GLN A 24 -7.42 7.75 25.15
N THR A 25 -6.46 6.90 25.52
CA THR A 25 -6.01 5.81 24.70
C THR A 25 -7.26 4.99 24.48
N GLU A 26 -7.93 5.24 23.34
CA GLU A 26 -8.91 4.31 22.79
C GLU A 26 -8.35 2.93 23.05
N LYS A 27 -9.04 2.14 23.87
CA LYS A 27 -8.56 0.82 24.30
C LYS A 27 -8.46 -0.02 23.04
N LYS A 28 -7.29 0.02 22.39
CA LYS A 28 -6.98 -0.77 21.20
C LYS A 28 -6.92 -2.19 21.68
N VAL A 29 -8.05 -2.87 21.56
CA VAL A 29 -8.12 -4.30 21.73
C VAL A 29 -7.08 -4.90 20.78
N SER A 30 -6.19 -5.71 21.34
CA SER A 30 -5.19 -6.42 20.54
C SER A 30 -5.91 -7.18 19.42
N LEU A 31 -5.43 -7.11 18.18
CA LEU A 31 -6.05 -7.76 17.02
C LEU A 31 -6.26 -9.26 17.28
N LEU A 32 -5.28 -9.90 17.92
CA LEU A 32 -5.35 -11.30 18.37
C LEU A 32 -6.46 -11.54 19.42
N GLY A 33 -6.80 -10.53 20.21
CA GLY A 33 -7.90 -10.57 21.17
C GLY A 33 -9.28 -10.69 20.52
N MET A 34 -9.44 -10.23 19.28
CA MET A 34 -10.68 -10.41 18.51
C MET A 34 -10.84 -11.85 18.00
N PHE A 35 -9.74 -12.51 17.63
CA PHE A 35 -9.76 -13.92 17.19
C PHE A 35 -10.02 -14.91 18.33
N ARG A 36 -9.97 -14.48 19.60
CA ARG A 36 -10.30 -15.34 20.76
C ARG A 36 -11.76 -15.80 20.79
N TYR A 37 -12.64 -15.10 20.08
CA TYR A 37 -14.05 -15.45 19.91
C TYR A 37 -14.34 -16.19 18.59
N ALA A 38 -13.33 -16.36 17.73
CA ALA A 38 -13.50 -17.03 16.44
C ALA A 38 -13.52 -18.55 16.66
N ASP A 39 -14.56 -19.20 16.14
CA ASP A 39 -14.66 -20.66 16.19
C ASP A 39 -13.69 -21.30 15.17
N SER A 40 -13.45 -22.60 15.30
CA SER A 40 -12.53 -23.32 14.38
C SER A 40 -12.93 -23.19 12.92
N LEU A 41 -14.23 -23.00 12.64
CA LEU A 41 -14.77 -22.74 11.31
C LEU A 41 -14.39 -21.33 10.83
N ASP A 42 -14.54 -20.30 11.67
CA ASP A 42 -14.18 -18.92 11.33
C ASP A 42 -12.69 -18.78 11.02
N VAL A 43 -11.84 -19.45 11.81
CA VAL A 43 -10.38 -19.48 11.57
C VAL A 43 -10.06 -20.19 10.25
N LEU A 44 -10.71 -21.33 9.96
CA LEU A 44 -10.53 -22.04 8.70
C LEU A 44 -10.92 -21.16 7.50
N LEU A 45 -12.07 -20.47 7.59
CA LEU A 45 -12.53 -19.55 6.55
C LEU A 45 -11.57 -18.37 6.36
N MET A 46 -11.00 -17.82 7.44
CA MET A 46 -10.01 -16.74 7.35
C MET A 46 -8.72 -17.17 6.65
N VAL A 47 -8.24 -18.39 6.92
CA VAL A 47 -7.06 -18.94 6.25
C VAL A 47 -7.33 -19.18 4.77
N VAL A 48 -8.45 -19.84 4.44
CA VAL A 48 -8.84 -20.10 3.04
C VAL A 48 -9.07 -18.79 2.27
N GLY A 49 -9.76 -17.83 2.89
CA GLY A 49 -10.01 -16.51 2.31
C GLY A 49 -8.71 -15.72 2.09
N SER A 50 -7.77 -15.80 3.02
CA SER A 50 -6.46 -15.14 2.90
C SER A 50 -5.61 -15.76 1.80
N LEU A 51 -5.57 -17.08 1.69
CA LEU A 51 -4.91 -17.80 0.59
C LEU A 51 -5.55 -17.43 -0.76
N GLY A 52 -6.88 -17.38 -0.83
CA GLY A 52 -7.62 -16.95 -2.01
C GLY A 52 -7.35 -15.48 -2.39
N ALA A 53 -7.25 -14.60 -1.39
CA ALA A 53 -6.93 -13.19 -1.60
C ALA A 53 -5.51 -12.99 -2.14
N VAL A 54 -4.53 -13.73 -1.61
CA VAL A 54 -3.16 -13.72 -2.14
C VAL A 54 -3.13 -14.22 -3.58
N GLY A 55 -3.77 -15.38 -3.85
CA GLY A 55 -3.85 -15.94 -5.19
C GLY A 55 -4.49 -15.00 -6.21
N ASN A 56 -5.62 -14.39 -5.85
CA ASN A 56 -6.30 -13.40 -6.69
C ASN A 56 -5.47 -12.11 -6.86
N GLY A 57 -4.78 -11.69 -5.80
CA GLY A 57 -3.88 -10.52 -5.83
C GLY A 57 -2.71 -10.70 -6.81
N VAL A 58 -2.11 -11.89 -6.87
CA VAL A 58 -1.00 -12.17 -7.79
C VAL A 58 -1.46 -12.60 -9.19
N ALA A 59 -2.72 -12.99 -9.36
CA ALA A 59 -3.27 -13.44 -10.64
C ALA A 59 -3.11 -12.37 -11.75
N GLY A 60 -3.35 -11.10 -11.43
CA GLY A 60 -3.16 -10.00 -12.39
C GLY A 60 -1.70 -9.82 -12.83
N SER A 61 -0.75 -9.98 -11.91
CA SER A 61 0.68 -9.92 -12.21
C SER A 61 1.15 -11.12 -13.05
N LEU A 62 0.67 -12.32 -12.75
CA LEU A 62 0.98 -13.52 -13.52
C LEU A 62 0.41 -13.44 -14.95
N MET A 63 -0.82 -12.92 -15.08
CA MET A 63 -1.43 -12.67 -16.39
C MET A 63 -0.60 -11.71 -17.26
N LEU A 64 0.03 -10.70 -16.65
CA LEU A 64 0.92 -9.77 -17.35
C LEU A 64 2.17 -10.46 -17.91
N VAL A 65 2.76 -11.40 -17.17
CA VAL A 65 3.93 -12.18 -17.63
C VAL A 65 3.57 -13.02 -18.85
N VAL A 66 2.47 -13.78 -18.78
CA VAL A 66 1.98 -14.60 -19.91
C VAL A 66 1.69 -13.73 -21.13
N PHE A 67 1.10 -12.55 -20.92
CA PHE A 67 0.86 -11.61 -22.01
C PHE A 67 2.16 -11.04 -22.61
N GLY A 68 3.18 -10.80 -21.78
CA GLY A 68 4.52 -10.43 -22.22
C GLY A 68 5.16 -11.50 -23.11
N ASP A 69 5.07 -12.76 -22.71
CA ASP A 69 5.57 -13.89 -23.50
C ASP A 69 4.82 -14.04 -24.83
N ALA A 70 3.51 -13.78 -24.82
CA ALA A 70 2.72 -13.75 -26.05
C ALA A 70 3.19 -12.62 -26.99
N ILE A 71 3.36 -11.39 -26.49
CA ILE A 71 3.90 -10.26 -27.27
C ILE A 71 5.27 -10.61 -27.85
N ASN A 72 6.16 -11.17 -27.03
CA ASN A 72 7.51 -11.55 -27.48
C ASN A 72 7.46 -12.60 -28.60
N SER A 73 6.59 -13.58 -28.48
CA SER A 73 6.39 -14.62 -29.51
C SER A 73 5.90 -14.05 -30.84
N PHE A 74 4.95 -13.10 -30.81
CA PHE A 74 4.52 -12.38 -32.01
C PHE A 74 5.64 -11.48 -32.57
N GLY A 75 6.42 -10.83 -31.70
CA GLY A 75 7.56 -9.99 -32.06
C GLY A 75 8.70 -10.76 -32.74
N GLU A 76 9.08 -11.93 -32.22
CA GLU A 76 10.12 -12.79 -32.80
C GLU A 76 9.74 -13.27 -34.21
N SER A 77 8.48 -13.72 -34.40
CA SER A 77 7.99 -14.17 -35.72
C SER A 77 8.05 -13.08 -36.80
N THR A 78 7.89 -11.82 -36.40
CA THR A 78 8.00 -10.67 -37.29
C THR A 78 9.47 -10.34 -37.56
N THR A 79 10.30 -10.34 -36.51
CA THR A 79 11.74 -9.99 -36.53
C THR A 79 12.56 -10.96 -37.40
N SER A 80 12.31 -12.27 -37.33
CA SER A 80 13.01 -13.27 -38.14
C SER A 80 12.77 -13.12 -39.64
N THR A 81 11.67 -12.47 -40.04
CA THR A 81 11.29 -12.27 -41.44
C THR A 81 11.70 -10.88 -41.94
N VAL A 82 11.55 -9.83 -41.12
CA VAL A 82 11.84 -8.44 -41.52
C VAL A 82 13.30 -8.04 -41.36
N LEU A 83 14.05 -8.56 -40.38
CA LEU A 83 15.47 -8.22 -40.23
C LEU A 83 16.32 -8.66 -41.44
N PRO A 84 16.15 -9.88 -42.00
CA PRO A 84 16.86 -10.27 -43.21
C PRO A 84 16.41 -9.46 -44.44
N ALA A 85 15.11 -9.12 -44.53
CA ALA A 85 14.56 -8.38 -45.66
C ALA A 85 15.12 -6.94 -45.75
N VAL A 86 15.17 -6.21 -44.64
CA VAL A 86 15.71 -4.83 -44.62
C VAL A 86 17.24 -4.83 -44.73
N THR A 87 17.90 -5.86 -44.20
CA THR A 87 19.36 -6.06 -44.37
C THR A 87 19.72 -6.48 -45.79
N LYS A 88 18.77 -6.98 -46.59
CA LYS A 88 18.98 -7.34 -48.01
C LYS A 88 18.69 -6.20 -48.99
N VAL A 89 17.97 -5.17 -48.57
CA VAL A 89 17.74 -3.95 -49.39
C VAL A 89 18.94 -2.99 -49.33
N ARG A 90 19.65 -2.91 -48.20
CA ARG A 90 20.84 -2.06 -48.04
C ARG A 90 22.14 -2.48 -48.76
N PRO A 91 22.44 -3.77 -49.05
CA PRO A 91 23.68 -4.18 -49.69
C PRO A 91 23.66 -4.01 -51.21
N SER A 92 22.50 -3.79 -51.84
CA SER A 92 22.41 -3.62 -53.31
C SER A 92 22.53 -2.17 -53.77
N LEU A 93 22.93 -1.24 -52.88
CA LEU A 93 23.05 0.19 -53.17
C LEU A 93 24.50 0.71 -53.03
N ARG A 94 25.51 -0.14 -53.26
CA ARG A 94 26.91 0.23 -53.46
C ARG A 94 27.55 -0.59 -54.56
#